data_AF-A0A936FGF6-F1
#
_entry.id   AF-A0A936FGF6-F1
#
_cell.length_a   1.000
_cell.length_b   1.000
_cell.length_c   1.000
_cell.angle_alpha   90.00
_cell.angle_beta   90.00
_cell.angle_gamma   90.00
#
_symmetry.space_group_name_H-M   'P 1'
#
loop_
_entity.id
_entity.type
_entity.pdbx_description
1 polymer ?
#
loop_
_entity_poly.entity_id
_entity_poly.type
_entity_poly.pdbx_seq_one_letter_code
_entity_poly.pdbx_strand_id
1 'polypeptide(L)'
;MTAQRFASVWDATENTPQQAASMRARADLMIGLSEFIRQQGMTQPQAAELFGVTQPRVSDLMRGKITLFSLDTLMDMAATAGMAPTVKVTMPRRRRAKTAEPA
;
A
#
# COMPACT_ATOMS: atom_id res chain seq x y z
N MET A 1 27.02 -15.07 5.36
CA MET A 1 26.00 -14.19 4.77
C MET A 1 25.28 -13.49 5.91
N THR A 2 25.27 -12.16 5.95
CA THR A 2 24.60 -11.41 7.02
C THR A 2 23.15 -11.17 6.61
N ALA A 3 22.19 -11.75 7.34
CA ALA A 3 20.77 -11.53 7.09
C ALA A 3 20.41 -10.09 7.49
N GLN A 4 20.06 -9.25 6.52
CA GLN A 4 19.63 -7.89 6.76
C GLN A 4 18.12 -7.87 6.99
N ARG A 5 17.69 -7.33 8.14
CA ARG A 5 16.27 -7.22 8.52
C ARG A 5 15.75 -5.84 8.13
N PHE A 6 14.72 -5.81 7.30
CA PHE A 6 14.04 -4.59 6.86
C PHE A 6 12.68 -4.46 7.57
N ALA A 7 12.18 -3.22 7.71
CA ALA A 7 10.89 -2.94 8.33
C ALA A 7 9.71 -3.34 7.42
N SER A 8 9.94 -3.36 6.10
CA SER A 8 8.98 -3.76 5.07
C SER A 8 9.71 -4.41 3.91
N VAL A 9 9.06 -5.34 3.20
CA VAL A 9 9.60 -5.97 1.99
C VAL A 9 9.99 -4.92 0.95
N TRP A 10 9.18 -3.86 0.82
CA TRP A 10 9.46 -2.76 -0.10
C TRP A 10 10.73 -1.96 0.21
N ASP A 11 11.23 -1.96 1.45
CA ASP A 11 12.53 -1.34 1.76
C ASP A 11 13.71 -2.19 1.26
N ALA A 12 13.49 -3.48 1.05
CA ALA A 12 14.49 -4.41 0.53
C ALA A 12 14.48 -4.47 -1.00
N THR A 13 13.33 -4.19 -1.63
CA THR A 13 13.12 -4.40 -3.08
C THR A 13 13.10 -3.12 -3.90
N GLU A 14 12.70 -1.98 -3.34
CA GLU A 14 12.61 -0.72 -4.09
C GLU A 14 13.91 0.07 -4.07
N ASN A 15 14.20 0.76 -5.18
CA ASN A 15 15.46 1.48 -5.36
C ASN A 15 15.52 2.80 -4.58
N THR A 16 14.35 3.34 -4.19
CA THR A 16 14.24 4.63 -3.52
C THR A 16 13.26 4.58 -2.35
N PRO A 17 13.49 5.37 -1.27
CA PRO A 17 12.54 5.48 -0.16
C PRO A 17 11.13 5.91 -0.59
N GLN A 18 11.03 6.73 -1.63
CA GLN A 18 9.76 7.21 -2.21
C GLN A 18 8.98 6.06 -2.84
N GLN A 19 9.64 5.22 -3.64
CA GLN A 19 9.03 4.01 -4.21
C GLN A 19 8.60 3.04 -3.11
N ALA A 20 9.47 2.77 -2.13
CA ALA A 20 9.15 1.90 -1.00
C ALA A 20 7.91 2.39 -0.23
N ALA A 21 7.81 3.70 0.04
CA ALA A 21 6.67 4.30 0.72
C ALA A 21 5.38 4.20 -0.11
N SER A 22 5.45 4.51 -1.41
CA SER A 22 4.32 4.38 -2.33
C SER A 22 3.82 2.93 -2.40
N MET A 23 4.73 1.95 -2.53
CA MET A 23 4.37 0.54 -2.64
C MET A 23 3.77 -0.01 -1.35
N ARG A 24 4.28 0.39 -0.18
CA ARG A 24 3.63 0.07 1.11
C ARG A 24 2.18 0.55 1.16
N ALA A 25 1.97 1.86 0.93
CA ALA A 25 0.64 2.44 1.05
C ALA A 25 -0.36 1.80 0.06
N ARG A 26 0.07 1.57 -1.19
CA ARG A 26 -0.76 0.89 -2.18
C ARG A 26 -1.05 -0.57 -1.78
N ALA A 27 -0.07 -1.28 -1.22
CA ALA A 27 -0.26 -2.66 -0.78
C ALA A 27 -1.29 -2.74 0.35
N ASP A 28 -1.18 -1.87 1.36
CA ASP A 28 -2.10 -1.83 2.49
C ASP A 28 -3.54 -1.57 2.03
N LEU A 29 -3.75 -0.58 1.15
CA LEU A 29 -5.07 -0.30 0.58
C LEU A 29 -5.60 -1.45 -0.28
N MET A 30 -4.75 -2.04 -1.13
CA MET A 30 -5.16 -3.14 -2.01
C MET A 30 -5.56 -4.39 -1.22
N ILE A 31 -4.85 -4.68 -0.12
CA ILE A 31 -5.20 -5.76 0.81
C ILE A 31 -6.55 -5.46 1.45
N GLY A 32 -6.73 -4.28 2.04
CA GLY A 32 -7.99 -3.91 2.69
C GLY A 32 -9.20 -3.96 1.75
N LEU A 33 -9.05 -3.44 0.53
CA LEU A 33 -10.08 -3.52 -0.52
C LEU A 33 -10.38 -4.97 -0.93
N SER A 34 -9.35 -5.80 -1.12
CA SER A 34 -9.54 -7.20 -1.49
C SER A 34 -10.24 -8.00 -0.39
N GLU A 35 -9.93 -7.72 0.88
CA GLU A 35 -10.60 -8.31 2.02
C GLU A 35 -12.06 -7.87 2.12
N PHE A 36 -12.34 -6.59 1.92
CA PHE A 36 -13.71 -6.08 1.90
C PHE A 36 -14.56 -6.77 0.83
N ILE A 37 -14.07 -6.86 -0.41
CA ILE A 37 -14.79 -7.56 -1.50
C ILE A 37 -15.11 -9.01 -1.10
N ARG A 38 -14.14 -9.71 -0.48
CA ARG A 38 -14.32 -11.09 -0.01
C ARG A 38 -15.33 -11.19 1.13
N GLN A 39 -15.23 -10.32 2.14
CA GLN A 39 -16.12 -10.34 3.31
C GLN A 39 -17.57 -10.02 2.93
N GLN A 40 -17.78 -9.15 1.95
CA GLN A 40 -19.11 -8.85 1.43
C GLN A 40 -19.63 -9.93 0.47
N GLY A 41 -18.85 -10.97 0.15
CA GLY A 41 -19.24 -12.03 -0.77
C GLY A 41 -19.47 -11.55 -2.21
N MET A 42 -18.85 -10.42 -2.59
CA MET A 42 -19.09 -9.80 -3.88
C MET A 42 -18.40 -10.57 -5.01
N THR A 43 -19.14 -10.76 -6.10
CA THR A 43 -18.56 -11.14 -7.39
C THR A 43 -17.79 -9.96 -8.00
N GLN A 44 -16.87 -10.22 -8.93
CA GLN A 44 -16.11 -9.15 -9.59
C GLN A 44 -17.01 -8.11 -10.31
N PRO A 45 -18.10 -8.50 -11.01
CA PRO A 45 -19.04 -7.54 -11.59
C PRO A 45 -19.72 -6.65 -10.55
N GLN A 46 -20.19 -7.21 -9.43
CA GLN A 46 -20.83 -6.42 -8.36
C GLN A 46 -19.86 -5.40 -7.74
N ALA A 47 -18.62 -5.82 -7.49
CA ALA A 47 -17.58 -4.91 -7.02
C ALA A 47 -17.25 -3.83 -8.08
N ALA A 48 -17.30 -4.18 -9.37
CA ALA A 48 -17.05 -3.24 -10.45
C ALA A 48 -18.13 -2.14 -10.50
N GLU A 49 -19.40 -2.54 -10.33
CA GLU A 49 -20.53 -1.62 -10.20
C GLU A 49 -20.38 -0.71 -8.98
N LEU A 50 -20.05 -1.27 -7.80
CA LEU A 50 -19.84 -0.49 -6.58
C LEU A 50 -18.74 0.57 -6.75
N PHE A 51 -17.59 0.18 -7.31
CA PHE A 51 -16.45 1.08 -7.47
C PHE A 51 -16.53 1.96 -8.72
N GLY A 52 -17.55 1.81 -9.57
CA GLY A 52 -17.66 2.53 -10.83
C GLY A 52 -16.50 2.25 -11.80
N VAL A 53 -15.96 1.02 -11.78
CA VAL A 53 -14.84 0.59 -12.63
C VAL A 53 -15.25 -0.60 -13.51
N THR A 54 -14.36 -1.05 -14.38
CA THR A 54 -14.61 -2.24 -15.20
C THR A 54 -14.33 -3.53 -14.42
N GLN A 55 -15.01 -4.63 -14.77
CA GLN A 55 -14.73 -5.94 -14.16
C GLN A 55 -13.26 -6.38 -14.30
N PRO A 56 -12.57 -6.22 -15.45
CA PRO A 56 -11.14 -6.50 -15.54
C PRO A 56 -10.30 -5.72 -14.53
N ARG A 57 -10.68 -4.47 -14.24
CA ARG A 57 -9.99 -3.65 -13.22
C ARG A 57 -10.11 -4.28 -11.83
N VAL A 58 -11.31 -4.73 -11.43
CA VAL A 58 -11.49 -5.49 -10.19
C VAL A 58 -10.69 -6.79 -10.21
N SER A 59 -10.64 -7.47 -11.36
CA SER A 59 -9.83 -8.66 -11.55
C SER A 59 -8.33 -8.42 -11.30
N ASP A 60 -7.81 -7.29 -11.76
CA ASP A 60 -6.42 -6.88 -11.53
C ASP A 60 -6.15 -6.53 -10.06
N LEU A 61 -7.10 -5.85 -9.41
CA LEU A 61 -7.07 -5.56 -7.97
C LEU A 61 -6.98 -6.88 -7.16
N MET A 62 -7.91 -7.80 -7.40
CA MET A 62 -8.01 -9.07 -6.70
C MET A 62 -6.81 -10.02 -6.94
N ARG A 63 -6.09 -9.82 -8.05
CA ARG A 63 -4.84 -10.53 -8.36
C ARG A 63 -3.58 -9.82 -7.84
N GLY A 64 -3.72 -8.71 -7.14
CA GLY A 64 -2.59 -8.00 -6.55
C GLY A 64 -1.71 -7.26 -7.56
N LYS A 65 -2.24 -6.87 -8.73
CA LYS A 65 -1.47 -6.14 -9.76
C LYS A 65 -1.24 -4.68 -9.37
N ILE A 66 -0.53 -4.47 -8.26
CA ILE A 66 -0.30 -3.20 -7.57
C ILE A 66 0.26 -2.09 -8.47
N THR A 67 1.09 -2.44 -9.46
CA THR A 67 1.69 -1.48 -10.38
C THR A 67 0.67 -0.82 -11.32
N LEU A 68 -0.50 -1.44 -11.52
CA LEU A 68 -1.57 -0.89 -12.36
C LEU A 68 -2.41 0.15 -11.64
N PHE A 69 -2.25 0.32 -10.33
CA PHE A 69 -3.04 1.21 -9.50
C PHE A 69 -2.19 2.35 -8.97
N SER A 70 -2.69 3.59 -9.11
CA SER A 70 -2.14 4.73 -8.39
C SER A 70 -2.59 4.67 -6.92
N LEU A 71 -1.90 5.42 -6.06
CA LEU A 71 -2.32 5.56 -4.67
C LEU A 71 -3.69 6.24 -4.58
N ASP A 72 -3.90 7.31 -5.33
CA ASP A 72 -5.15 8.07 -5.33
C ASP A 72 -6.36 7.21 -5.72
N THR A 73 -6.25 6.38 -6.76
CA THR A 73 -7.34 5.46 -7.14
C THR A 73 -7.67 4.48 -6.03
N LEU A 74 -6.67 3.96 -5.31
CA LEU A 74 -6.93 3.04 -4.20
C LEU A 74 -7.56 3.75 -3.00
N MET A 75 -7.19 5.01 -2.75
CA MET A 75 -7.83 5.85 -1.72
C MET A 75 -9.30 6.10 -2.06
N ASP A 76 -9.62 6.45 -3.30
CA ASP A 76 -10.98 6.70 -3.77
C ASP A 76 -11.86 5.44 -3.69
N MET A 77 -11.31 4.29 -4.10
CA MET A 77 -12.00 3.00 -3.97
C MET A 77 -12.25 2.64 -2.51
N ALA A 78 -11.28 2.86 -1.62
CA ALA A 78 -11.44 2.58 -0.19
C ALA A 78 -12.52 3.47 0.44
N ALA A 79 -12.53 4.76 0.09
CA ALA A 79 -13.58 5.69 0.53
C ALA A 79 -14.97 5.26 0.01
N THR A 80 -15.06 4.83 -1.26
CA THR A 80 -16.30 4.30 -1.85
C THR A 80 -16.79 3.03 -1.13
N ALA A 81 -15.89 2.19 -0.62
CA ALA A 81 -16.23 1.03 0.21
C ALA A 81 -16.67 1.40 1.64
N GLY A 82 -16.75 2.69 1.99
CA GLY A 82 -17.09 3.15 3.34
C GLY A 82 -15.92 3.03 4.34
N MET A 83 -14.69 2.80 3.86
CA MET A 83 -13.50 2.81 4.70
C MET A 83 -13.01 4.24 4.93
N ALA A 84 -12.22 4.44 6.00
CA ALA A 84 -11.56 5.69 6.30
C ALA A 84 -10.03 5.52 6.19
N PRO A 85 -9.45 5.50 4.99
CA PRO A 85 -8.00 5.39 4.83
C PRO A 85 -7.31 6.65 5.38
N THR A 86 -6.20 6.47 6.11
CA THR A 86 -5.43 7.58 6.70
C THR A 86 -3.95 7.43 6.38
N VAL A 87 -3.27 8.56 6.19
CA VAL A 87 -1.82 8.62 6.01
C VAL A 87 -1.18 9.12 7.29
N LYS A 88 -0.36 8.30 7.92
CA LYS A 88 0.41 8.68 9.10
C LYS A 88 1.82 9.06 8.72
N VAL A 89 2.20 10.31 9.00
CA VAL A 89 3.57 10.81 8.80
C VAL A 89 4.30 10.82 10.14
N THR A 90 5.54 10.32 10.15
CA THR A 90 6.38 10.29 11.36
C THR A 90 7.65 11.09 11.13
N MET A 91 8.10 11.83 12.16
CA MET A 91 9.37 12.55 12.12
C MET A 91 10.56 11.57 12.07
N PRO A 92 11.60 11.85 11.27
CA PRO A 92 12.79 11.03 11.27
C PRO A 92 13.42 11.05 12.67
N ARG A 93 13.78 9.87 13.21
CA ARG A 93 14.53 9.80 14.47
C ARG A 93 15.82 10.59 14.29
N ARG A 94 16.03 11.62 15.13
CA ARG A 94 17.30 12.35 15.21
C ARG A 94 18.42 11.31 15.36
N ARG A 95 19.28 11.18 14.34
CA ARG A 95 20.50 10.38 14.47
C ARG A 95 21.29 11.05 15.59
N ARG A 96 21.51 10.37 16.73
CA ARG A 96 22.47 10.87 17.72
C ARG A 96 23.77 11.10 16.97
N ALA A 97 24.27 12.34 16.99
CA ALA A 97 25.59 12.64 16.47
C ALA A 97 26.56 11.69 17.17
N LYS A 98 27.34 10.94 16.39
CA LYS A 98 28.50 10.24 16.94
C LYS A 98 29.39 11.36 17.46
N THR A 99 29.49 11.51 18.78
CA THR A 99 30.50 12.34 19.41
C THR A 99 31.84 11.86 18.84
N ALA A 100 32.50 12.71 18.07
CA ALA A 100 33.89 12.49 17.72
C ALA A 100 34.68 12.61 19.02
N GLU A 101 35.30 11.51 19.42
CA GLU A 101 36.26 11.47 20.51
C GLU A 101 37.50 12.24 20.05
N PRO A 102 37.92 13.31 20.74
CA PRO A 102 39.17 13.99 20.41
C PRO A 102 40.34 13.12 20.89
N ALA A 103 41.31 12.92 19.99
CA ALA A 103 42.61 12.32 20.30
C ALA A 103 43.48 13.29 21.11
#